data_AF-A0A523E3C3-F1
#
_entry.id   AF-A0A523E3C3-F1
#
_cell.length_a   1.000
_cell.length_b   1.000
_cell.length_c   1.000
_cell.angle_alpha   90.00
_cell.angle_beta   90.00
_cell.angle_gamma   90.00
#
_symmetry.space_group_name_H-M   'P 1'
#
loop_
_entity.id
_entity.type
_entity.pdbx_description
1 polymer ?
#
loop_
_entity_poly.entity_id
_entity_poly.type
_entity_poly.pdbx_seq_one_letter_code
_entity_poly.pdbx_strand_id
1 'polypeptide(L)'
;MTRIKMVKCTLRSPGEAPAARFVPLREFRLWKYYMTHAHDKIVDGDEISLWVDAESYSEQPPAQARPLEAVIRVGLQYWDQSMNTAAFSQRYFPLEDYDTIRDVFLQHYPDHPNPDGRTVARKKVTETRGYYLHPRIPETRDS
;
A
#
# COMPACT_ATOMS: atom_id res chain seq x y z
N MET A 1 6.74 1.25 -17.72
CA MET A 1 5.35 0.94 -17.31
C MET A 1 5.36 0.12 -16.03
N THR A 2 4.97 0.71 -14.89
CA THR A 2 4.95 -0.02 -13.61
C THR A 2 3.54 -0.54 -13.34
N ARG A 3 3.33 -1.85 -13.50
CA ARG A 3 2.08 -2.52 -13.11
C ARG A 3 2.35 -3.45 -11.94
N ILE A 4 1.55 -3.33 -10.88
CA ILE A 4 1.77 -4.08 -9.65
C ILE A 4 0.49 -4.82 -9.29
N LYS A 5 0.60 -6.15 -9.15
CA LYS A 5 -0.50 -6.96 -8.62
C LYS A 5 -0.69 -6.60 -7.15
N MET A 6 -1.90 -6.20 -6.80
CA MET A 6 -2.27 -5.72 -5.48
C MET A 6 -3.51 -6.43 -4.96
N VAL A 7 -3.58 -6.54 -3.65
CA VAL A 7 -4.77 -6.91 -2.91
C VAL A 7 -5.34 -5.64 -2.29
N LYS A 8 -6.60 -5.33 -2.61
CA LYS A 8 -7.44 -4.45 -1.79
C LYS A 8 -8.09 -5.31 -0.73
N CYS A 9 -8.00 -4.88 0.52
CA CYS A 9 -8.65 -5.54 1.66
C CYS A 9 -9.14 -4.50 2.66
N THR A 10 -10.01 -4.92 3.56
CA THR A 10 -10.47 -4.11 4.68
C THR A 10 -9.74 -4.55 5.94
N LEU A 11 -9.11 -3.59 6.61
CA LEU A 11 -8.52 -3.77 7.93
C LEU A 11 -9.50 -3.25 8.98
N ARG A 12 -9.84 -4.08 9.96
CA ARG A 12 -10.70 -3.72 11.09
C ARG A 12 -9.93 -3.80 12.39
N SER A 13 -10.09 -2.77 13.21
CA SER A 13 -9.68 -2.76 14.61
C SER A 13 -10.91 -2.69 15.51
N PRO A 14 -10.89 -3.28 16.71
CA PRO A 14 -11.94 -3.04 17.70
C PRO A 14 -12.08 -1.54 18.00
N GLY A 15 -13.27 -0.98 17.83
CA GLY A 15 -13.56 0.43 18.14
C GLY A 15 -13.12 1.47 17.10
N GLU A 16 -12.53 1.06 15.98
CA GLU A 16 -12.16 1.96 14.87
C GLU A 16 -13.02 1.69 13.63
N ALA A 17 -13.20 2.71 12.79
CA ALA A 17 -13.83 2.54 11.50
C ALA A 17 -12.99 1.59 10.62
N PRO A 18 -13.62 0.70 9.83
CA PRO A 18 -12.90 -0.12 8.87
C PRO A 18 -12.13 0.74 7.86
N ALA A 19 -10.87 0.37 7.58
CA ALA A 19 -10.01 1.10 6.67
C ALA A 19 -9.60 0.23 5.47
N ALA A 20 -9.66 0.80 4.26
CA ALA A 20 -9.15 0.14 3.07
C ALA A 20 -7.61 0.07 3.11
N ARG A 21 -7.06 -1.09 2.74
CA ARG A 21 -5.63 -1.32 2.61
C ARG A 21 -5.30 -1.89 1.24
N PHE A 22 -4.23 -1.34 0.67
CA PHE A 22 -3.70 -1.68 -0.62
C PHE A 22 -2.32 -2.30 -0.43
N VAL A 23 -2.20 -3.61 -0.66
CA VAL A 23 -0.96 -4.35 -0.35
C VAL A 23 -0.49 -5.10 -1.59
N PRO A 24 0.80 -5.01 -1.97
CA PRO A 24 1.35 -5.82 -3.06
C PRO A 24 1.07 -7.30 -2.83
N LEU A 25 0.60 -8.01 -3.87
CA LEU A 25 0.21 -9.42 -3.77
C LEU A 25 1.34 -10.30 -3.20
N ARG A 26 2.58 -10.01 -3.58
CA ARG A 26 3.78 -10.72 -3.10
C ARG A 26 4.02 -10.58 -1.58
N GLU A 27 3.57 -9.48 -0.99
CA GLU A 27 3.75 -9.15 0.44
C GLU A 27 2.51 -9.52 1.26
N PHE A 28 1.36 -9.70 0.62
CA PHE A 28 0.06 -9.76 1.28
C PHE A 28 -0.05 -10.86 2.33
N ARG A 29 0.42 -12.08 2.06
CA ARG A 29 0.32 -13.19 3.02
C ARG A 29 1.08 -12.92 4.31
N LEU A 30 2.31 -12.43 4.20
CA LEU A 30 3.15 -12.10 5.36
C LEU A 30 2.57 -10.90 6.10
N TRP A 31 2.14 -9.86 5.37
CA TRP A 31 1.49 -8.70 5.96
C TRP A 31 0.22 -9.09 6.73
N LYS A 32 -0.66 -9.90 6.14
CA LYS A 32 -1.91 -10.38 6.77
C LYS A 32 -1.60 -11.18 8.04
N TYR A 33 -0.58 -12.03 8.00
CA TYR A 33 -0.11 -12.77 9.17
C TYR A 33 0.28 -11.82 10.32
N TYR A 34 1.14 -10.82 10.07
CA TYR A 34 1.53 -9.85 11.10
C TYR A 34 0.35 -9.03 11.61
N MET A 35 -0.51 -8.51 10.72
CA MET A 35 -1.68 -7.74 11.14
C MET A 35 -2.59 -8.55 12.09
N THR A 36 -2.77 -9.83 11.79
CA THR A 36 -3.66 -10.69 12.58
C THR A 36 -3.02 -11.16 13.89
N HIS A 37 -1.75 -11.55 13.88
CA HIS A 37 -1.12 -12.22 15.04
C HIS A 37 -0.24 -11.31 15.89
N ALA A 38 0.27 -10.21 15.34
CA ALA A 38 1.15 -9.28 16.05
C ALA A 38 0.46 -7.94 16.39
N HIS A 39 -0.63 -7.61 15.70
CA HIS A 39 -1.34 -6.34 15.87
C HIS A 39 -2.84 -6.50 16.20
N ASP A 40 -3.30 -7.74 16.40
CA ASP A 40 -4.68 -8.09 16.75
C ASP A 40 -5.74 -7.41 15.85
N LYS A 41 -5.46 -7.32 14.55
CA LYS A 41 -6.36 -6.76 13.54
C LYS A 41 -7.06 -7.86 12.76
N ILE A 42 -8.27 -7.56 12.27
CA ILE A 42 -8.99 -8.45 11.35
C ILE A 42 -8.79 -7.95 9.92
N VAL A 43 -8.47 -8.86 9.00
CA VAL A 43 -8.26 -8.57 7.57
C VAL A 43 -9.29 -9.35 6.74
N ASP A 44 -10.20 -8.63 6.09
CA ASP A 44 -11.29 -9.20 5.29
C ASP A 44 -11.33 -8.65 3.86
N GLY A 45 -12.13 -9.30 3.00
CA GLY A 45 -12.49 -8.78 1.68
C GLY A 45 -11.32 -8.70 0.71
N ASP A 46 -10.68 -9.83 0.41
CA ASP A 46 -9.50 -9.89 -0.44
C ASP A 46 -9.87 -9.76 -1.93
N GLU A 47 -9.79 -8.55 -2.49
CA GLU A 47 -9.95 -8.30 -3.93
C GLU A 47 -8.59 -8.14 -4.59
N ILE A 48 -8.29 -8.93 -5.64
CA ILE A 48 -7.01 -8.89 -6.33
C ILE A 48 -7.16 -8.16 -7.67
N SER A 49 -6.33 -7.14 -7.89
CA SER A 49 -6.24 -6.47 -9.18
C SER A 49 -4.89 -5.81 -9.40
N LEU A 50 -4.84 -4.81 -10.26
CA LEU A 50 -3.64 -4.09 -10.66
C LEU A 50 -3.67 -2.65 -10.15
N TRP A 51 -2.55 -2.20 -9.62
CA TRP A 51 -2.21 -0.79 -9.54
C TRP A 51 -1.34 -0.40 -10.74
N VAL A 52 -1.64 0.74 -11.33
CA VAL A 52 -0.92 1.33 -12.47
C VAL A 52 -0.61 2.78 -12.15
N ASP A 53 0.63 3.21 -12.42
CA ASP A 53 0.99 4.62 -12.29
C ASP A 53 0.18 5.49 -13.26
N ALA A 54 -0.14 6.73 -12.85
CA ALA A 54 -1.07 7.59 -13.57
C ALA A 54 -0.55 8.01 -14.96
N GLU A 55 0.77 8.16 -15.09
CA GLU A 55 1.45 8.45 -16.36
C GLU A 55 1.28 7.29 -17.34
N SER A 56 1.63 6.06 -16.93
CA SER A 56 1.42 4.85 -17.73
C SER A 56 -0.05 4.61 -18.08
N TYR A 57 -0.98 4.93 -17.17
CA TYR A 57 -2.41 4.83 -17.45
C TYR A 57 -2.83 5.80 -18.57
N SER A 58 -2.27 7.02 -18.58
CA SER A 58 -2.59 8.05 -19.57
C SER A 58 -2.03 7.70 -20.95
N GLU A 59 -0.82 7.14 -21.00
CA GLU A 59 -0.18 6.69 -22.25
C GLU A 59 -0.87 5.48 -22.87
N GLN A 60 -1.32 4.54 -22.04
CA GLN A 60 -1.88 3.26 -22.47
C GLN A 60 -3.07 2.87 -21.59
N PRO A 61 -4.21 3.57 -21.72
CA PRO A 61 -5.40 3.23 -20.96
C PRO A 61 -5.86 1.82 -21.33
N PRO A 62 -6.39 1.04 -20.37
CA PRO A 62 -6.99 -0.24 -20.67
C PRO A 62 -8.07 -0.07 -21.75
N ALA A 63 -8.16 -1.02 -22.69
CA ALA A 63 -9.10 -0.97 -23.82
C ALA A 63 -10.59 -0.85 -23.43
N GLN A 64 -10.92 -1.04 -22.14
CA GLN A 64 -12.27 -0.82 -21.61
C GLN A 64 -12.17 0.01 -20.33
N ALA A 65 -13.10 0.94 -20.17
CA ALA A 65 -13.25 1.71 -18.94
C ALA A 65 -13.48 0.76 -17.76
N ARG A 66 -12.72 0.98 -16.68
CA ARG A 66 -12.91 0.29 -15.41
C ARG A 66 -13.09 1.35 -14.33
N PRO A 67 -13.88 1.08 -13.28
CA PRO A 67 -13.86 1.92 -12.10
C PRO A 67 -12.41 2.03 -11.59
N LEU A 68 -11.98 3.27 -11.36
CA LEU A 68 -10.65 3.60 -10.88
C LEU A 68 -10.76 4.09 -9.45
N GLU A 69 -9.87 3.60 -8.60
CA GLU A 69 -9.68 4.14 -7.26
C GLU A 69 -8.31 4.80 -7.18
N ALA A 70 -8.29 6.07 -6.77
CA ALA A 70 -7.06 6.83 -6.69
C ALA A 70 -6.20 6.33 -5.52
N VAL A 71 -5.01 5.83 -5.84
CA VAL A 71 -4.08 5.24 -4.88
C VAL A 71 -2.69 5.80 -5.11
N ILE A 72 -2.11 6.36 -4.05
CA ILE A 72 -0.74 6.88 -4.10
C ILE A 72 0.24 5.84 -3.57
N ARG A 73 1.33 5.63 -4.32
CA ARG A 73 2.48 4.86 -3.88
C ARG A 73 3.47 5.80 -3.20
N VAL A 74 3.86 5.48 -1.97
CA VAL A 74 4.88 6.18 -1.20
C VAL A 74 6.08 5.26 -1.03
N GLY A 75 7.22 5.67 -1.56
CA GLY A 75 8.51 5.04 -1.37
C GLY A 75 9.34 5.81 -0.34
N LEU A 76 10.05 5.11 0.52
CA LEU A 76 11.00 5.65 1.47
C LEU A 76 12.32 4.93 1.31
N GLN A 77 13.33 5.62 0.79
CA GLN A 77 14.72 5.20 0.81
C GLN A 77 15.39 5.76 2.05
N TYR A 78 16.17 4.96 2.76
CA TYR A 78 16.85 5.38 3.99
C TYR A 78 18.10 4.53 4.25
N TRP A 79 19.00 5.04 5.07
CA TRP A 79 20.11 4.29 5.64
C TRP A 79 19.69 3.73 7.00
N ASP A 80 19.72 2.42 7.15
CA ASP A 80 19.52 1.75 8.43
C ASP A 80 20.85 1.69 9.18
N GLN A 81 20.95 2.41 10.29
CA GLN A 81 22.19 2.47 11.07
C GLN A 81 22.47 1.16 11.82
N SER A 82 21.43 0.46 12.25
CA SER A 82 21.57 -0.79 13.01
C SER A 82 22.14 -1.92 12.15
N MET A 83 21.76 -1.93 10.86
CA MET A 83 22.22 -2.92 9.88
C MET A 83 23.34 -2.39 8.99
N ASN A 84 23.74 -1.13 9.15
CA ASN A 84 24.72 -0.43 8.32
C ASN A 84 24.50 -0.63 6.81
N THR A 85 23.25 -0.45 6.36
CA THR A 85 22.86 -0.73 4.97
C THR A 85 21.79 0.23 4.45
N ALA A 86 21.70 0.36 3.13
CA ALA A 86 20.59 1.05 2.48
C ALA A 86 19.34 0.16 2.46
N ALA A 87 18.20 0.73 2.82
CA ALA A 87 16.93 0.05 2.84
C ALA A 87 15.86 0.86 2.08
N PHE A 88 14.82 0.14 1.67
CA PHE A 88 13.67 0.72 0.98
C PHE A 88 12.38 0.17 1.57
N SER A 89 11.45 1.07 1.86
CA SER A 89 10.07 0.73 2.23
C SER A 89 9.11 1.33 1.22
N GLN A 90 8.04 0.61 0.92
CA GLN A 90 7.02 1.05 -0.01
C GLN A 90 5.64 0.76 0.55
N ARG A 91 4.73 1.72 0.46
CA ARG A 91 3.33 1.60 0.87
C ARG A 91 2.41 2.22 -0.16
N TYR A 92 1.14 1.83 -0.10
CA TYR A 92 0.08 2.33 -0.96
C TYR A 92 -1.08 2.78 -0.09
N PHE A 93 -1.58 3.98 -0.36
CA PHE A 93 -2.64 4.59 0.42
C PHE A 93 -3.76 5.06 -0.51
N PRO A 94 -5.04 5.02 -0.06
CA PRO A 94 -6.08 5.82 -0.67
C PRO A 94 -5.58 7.26 -0.81
N LEU A 95 -5.76 7.88 -1.98
CA LEU A 95 -5.26 9.24 -2.21
C LEU A 95 -5.96 10.25 -1.28
N GLU A 96 -7.21 10.02 -0.93
CA GLU A 96 -8.01 10.88 -0.04
C GLU A 96 -7.48 10.94 1.40
N ASP A 97 -6.89 9.83 1.89
CA ASP A 97 -6.35 9.74 3.25
C ASP A 97 -4.85 10.11 3.32
N TYR A 98 -4.25 10.43 2.18
CA TYR A 98 -2.80 10.46 2.03
C TYR A 98 -2.13 11.45 3.00
N ASP A 99 -2.62 12.69 3.05
CA ASP A 99 -2.00 13.74 3.85
C ASP A 99 -1.99 13.37 5.34
N THR A 100 -3.04 12.71 5.84
CA THR A 100 -3.12 12.25 7.22
C THR A 100 -2.23 11.02 7.48
N ILE A 101 -2.18 10.06 6.55
CA ILE A 101 -1.48 8.79 6.77
C ILE A 101 0.03 8.91 6.51
N ARG A 102 0.47 9.84 5.68
CA ARG A 102 1.89 10.03 5.34
C ARG A 102 2.75 10.26 6.57
N ASP A 103 2.33 11.17 7.45
CA ASP A 103 3.11 11.51 8.64
C ASP A 103 3.17 10.33 9.61
N VAL A 104 2.06 9.60 9.78
CA VAL A 104 2.02 8.36 10.56
C VAL A 104 2.97 7.31 9.98
N PHE A 105 2.99 7.14 8.66
CA PHE A 105 3.93 6.22 8.00
C PHE A 105 5.39 6.58 8.28
N LEU A 106 5.74 7.87 8.23
CA LEU A 106 7.11 8.34 8.45
C LEU A 106 7.55 8.25 9.93
N GLN A 107 6.61 8.30 10.88
CA GLN A 107 6.89 8.11 12.31
C GLN A 107 7.46 6.72 12.63
N HIS A 108 7.18 5.70 11.81
CA HIS A 108 7.79 4.36 11.95
C HIS A 108 9.28 4.31 11.59
N TYR A 109 9.85 5.42 11.11
CA TYR A 109 11.24 5.54 10.71
C TYR A 109 11.85 6.76 11.39
N PRO A 110 12.03 6.79 12.72
CA PRO A 110 12.58 7.97 13.40
C PRO A 110 14.08 8.15 13.13
N ASP A 111 14.53 9.41 13.11
CA ASP A 111 15.97 9.75 13.08
C ASP A 111 16.64 9.63 14.46
N HIS A 112 15.87 9.23 15.47
CA HIS A 112 16.31 8.91 16.82
C HIS A 112 16.02 7.42 17.12
N PRO A 113 16.68 6.81 18.11
CA PRO A 113 16.44 5.42 18.46
C PRO A 113 14.97 5.18 18.83
N ASN A 114 14.30 4.28 18.11
CA ASN A 114 12.97 3.79 18.43
C ASN A 114 13.06 2.66 19.50
N PRO A 115 11.96 2.22 20.14
CA PRO A 115 11.99 1.15 21.15
C PRO A 115 12.58 -0.18 20.66
N ASP A 116 12.59 -0.43 19.35
CA ASP A 116 13.22 -1.59 18.72
C ASP A 116 14.74 -1.41 18.47
N GLY A 117 15.31 -0.29 18.91
CA GLY A 117 16.72 0.08 18.73
C GLY A 117 17.06 0.54 17.31
N ARG A 118 16.07 0.66 16.43
CA ARG A 118 16.28 1.08 15.05
C ARG A 118 16.41 2.60 14.96
N THR A 119 17.46 3.04 14.26
CA THR A 119 17.66 4.44 13.89
C THR A 119 17.92 4.52 12.39
N VAL A 120 17.23 5.43 11.72
CA VAL A 120 17.41 5.64 10.28
C VAL A 120 18.01 7.01 9.99
N ALA A 121 18.68 7.15 8.85
CA ALA A 121 19.23 8.41 8.37
C ALA A 121 19.06 8.57 6.86
N ARG A 122 19.38 9.75 6.33
CA ARG A 122 19.44 10.03 4.87
C ARG A 122 18.15 9.63 4.14
N LYS A 123 17.00 10.00 4.73
CA LYS A 123 15.69 9.67 4.17
C LYS A 123 15.44 10.41 2.87
N LYS A 124 14.87 9.69 1.90
CA LYS A 124 14.32 10.26 0.68
C LYS A 124 12.94 9.66 0.44
N VAL A 125 11.93 10.51 0.42
CA VAL A 125 10.55 10.14 0.12
C VAL A 125 10.31 10.30 -1.39
N THR A 126 9.64 9.34 -1.99
CA THR A 126 9.13 9.42 -3.37
C THR A 126 7.65 9.12 -3.38
N GLU A 127 6.91 9.89 -4.18
CA GLU A 127 5.46 9.81 -4.26
C GLU A 127 5.07 9.58 -5.71
N THR A 128 4.19 8.63 -5.97
CA THR A 128 3.72 8.32 -7.32
C THR A 128 2.22 8.10 -7.28
N ARG A 129 1.48 8.99 -7.95
CA ARG A 129 0.03 8.83 -8.12
C ARG A 129 -0.25 7.68 -9.09
N GLY A 130 -1.33 6.96 -8.83
CA GLY A 130 -1.78 5.89 -9.69
C GLY A 130 -3.21 5.48 -9.37
N TYR A 131 -3.63 4.43 -10.05
CA TYR A 131 -4.99 3.91 -9.96
C TYR A 131 -4.96 2.43 -9.63
N TYR A 132 -5.72 2.03 -8.60
CA TYR A 132 -6.15 0.65 -8.47
C TYR A 132 -7.32 0.43 -9.44
N LEU A 133 -7.18 -0.55 -10.32
CA LEU A 133 -8.17 -0.87 -11.34
C LEU A 133 -9.13 -1.91 -10.74
N HIS A 134 -10.42 -1.64 -10.59
CA HIS A 134 -11.31 -2.70 -10.10
C HIS A 134 -11.32 -3.91 -11.06
N PRO A 135 -11.36 -5.15 -10.54
CA PRO A 135 -11.49 -6.34 -11.35
C PRO A 135 -12.85 -6.31 -12.06
N ARG A 136 -12.91 -6.89 -13.26
CA ARG A 136 -14.21 -7.10 -13.89
C ARG A 136 -14.93 -8.19 -13.13
N ILE A 137 -16.15 -7.93 -12.70
CA ILE A 137 -17.11 -8.99 -12.44
C ILE A 137 -17.51 -9.49 -13.83
N PRO A 138 -17.25 -10.75 -14.20
CA PRO A 138 -17.85 -11.31 -15.41
C PRO A 138 -19.36 -11.22 -15.20
N GLU A 139 -20.09 -10.60 -16.13
CA GLU A 139 -21.54 -10.74 -16.16
C GLU A 139 -21.84 -12.24 -16.11
N THR A 140 -22.57 -12.67 -15.08
CA THR A 140 -23.06 -14.04 -14.99
C THR A 140 -23.80 -14.29 -16.29
N ARG A 141 -23.29 -15.21 -17.11
CA ARG A 141 -24.07 -15.75 -18.23
C ARG A 141 -25.22 -16.51 -17.59
N ASP A 142 -26.37 -15.85 -17.50
CA ASP A 142 -27.64 -16.53 -17.27
C ASP A 142 -27.71 -17.70 -18.25
N SER A 143 -27.68 -18.91 -17.69
CA SER A 143 -27.79 -20.18 -18.42
C SER A 143 -29.22 -20.67 -18.33
#